data_AF-A0A2K3MN07-F1
#
_entry.id   AF-A0A2K3MN07-F1
#
_cell.length_a   1.000
_cell.length_b   1.000
_cell.length_c   1.000
_cell.angle_alpha   90.00
_cell.angle_beta   90.00
_cell.angle_gamma   90.00
#
_symmetry.space_group_name_H-M   'P 1'
#
loop_
_entity.id
_entity.type
_entity.pdbx_description
1 polymer ?
#
loop_
_entity_poly.entity_id
_entity_poly.type
_entity_poly.pdbx_seq_one_letter_code
_entity_poly.pdbx_strand_id
1 'polypeptide(L)'
;VIIGQAAVQRCNATVDFLDEVKPFYPPTINNGDLHEHFVNVAVNMLGINKVESAMSPFMGAEDFSFYQEVIPGYFFFLGMKNAEHERFVPSLHSPYLKINEDGLPYGAALHASLAASYLLKHQQDIVPGVERKYRDEL
;
A
#
# COMPACT_ATOMS: atom_id res chain seq x y z
N VAL A 1 15.79 20.29 19.55
CA VAL A 1 17.21 20.50 19.19
C VAL A 1 17.44 21.86 18.55
N ILE A 2 16.77 22.21 17.44
CA ILE A 2 17.01 23.45 16.67
C ILE A 2 16.96 24.72 17.56
N ILE A 3 15.86 24.91 18.31
CA ILE A 3 15.70 26.09 19.19
C ILE A 3 16.78 26.12 20.28
N GLY A 4 17.13 24.97 20.87
CA GLY A 4 18.19 24.86 21.86
C GLY A 4 19.57 25.21 21.30
N GLN A 5 19.86 24.80 20.06
CA GLN A 5 21.11 25.16 19.37
C GLN A 5 21.16 26.64 19.00
N ALA A 6 20.04 27.24 18.58
CA ALA A 6 19.95 28.67 18.34
C ALA A 6 20.23 29.47 19.62
N ALA A 7 19.64 29.07 20.75
CA ALA A 7 19.81 29.74 22.03
C ALA A 7 21.28 29.74 22.52
N VAL A 8 22.00 28.61 22.43
CA VAL A 8 23.43 28.55 22.84
C VAL A 8 24.35 29.36 21.91
N GLN A 9 23.89 29.68 20.69
CA GLN A 9 24.57 30.55 19.73
C GLN A 9 24.09 32.00 19.78
N ARG A 10 23.27 32.38 20.78
CA ARG A 10 22.67 33.74 20.90
C ARG A 10 21.84 34.16 19.69
N CYS A 11 21.18 33.19 19.05
CA CYS A 11 20.26 33.38 17.94
C CYS A 11 18.83 32.98 18.34
N ASN A 12 17.86 33.52 17.60
CA ASN A 12 16.49 33.02 17.61
C ASN A 12 16.25 32.12 16.40
N ALA A 13 15.42 31.09 16.57
CA ALA A 13 14.95 30.25 15.48
C ALA A 13 13.44 30.00 15.66
N THR A 14 12.71 30.09 14.56
CA THR A 14 11.32 29.65 14.47
C THR A 14 11.30 28.38 13.65
N VAL A 15 10.62 27.35 14.15
CA VAL A 15 10.46 26.08 13.44
C VAL A 15 8.98 25.81 13.33
N ASP A 16 8.53 25.64 12.10
CA ASP A 16 7.19 25.21 11.78
C ASP A 16 7.27 23.83 11.11
N PHE A 17 6.66 22.84 11.75
CA PHE A 17 6.60 21.46 11.25
C PHE A 17 5.25 21.14 10.63
N LEU A 18 4.27 22.03 10.75
CA LEU A 18 2.89 21.79 10.40
C LEU A 18 2.48 22.83 9.35
N ASP A 19 3.03 22.70 8.15
CA ASP A 19 2.50 23.43 7.01
C ASP A 19 1.12 22.85 6.67
N GLU A 20 0.05 23.47 7.17
CA GLU A 20 -1.35 23.08 6.88
C GLU A 20 -1.65 23.10 5.38
N VAL A 21 -0.84 23.78 4.57
CA VAL A 21 -0.96 23.80 3.11
C VAL A 21 -0.39 22.52 2.48
N LYS A 22 0.58 21.87 3.13
CA LYS A 22 1.27 20.66 2.64
C LYS A 22 1.58 19.68 3.77
N PRO A 23 0.58 18.92 4.25
CA PRO A 23 0.81 17.91 5.28
C PRO A 23 1.77 16.82 4.78
N PHE A 24 2.59 16.31 5.70
CA PHE A 24 3.40 15.13 5.44
C PHE A 24 2.53 13.90 5.19
N TYR A 25 3.03 12.98 4.38
CA TYR A 25 2.33 11.72 4.13
C TYR A 25 2.42 10.86 5.39
N PRO A 26 1.30 10.37 5.93
CA PRO A 26 1.35 9.42 7.03
C PRO A 26 2.00 8.10 6.57
N PRO A 27 2.44 7.24 7.51
CA PRO A 27 2.89 5.90 7.15
C PRO A 27 1.77 5.11 6.46
N THR A 28 2.10 4.39 5.39
CA THR A 28 1.19 3.41 4.78
C THR A 28 1.16 2.16 5.67
N ILE A 29 0.06 1.94 6.39
CA ILE A 29 -0.09 0.85 7.37
C ILE A 29 -1.16 -0.12 6.90
N ASN A 30 -0.73 -1.34 6.56
CA ASN A 30 -1.65 -2.41 6.20
C ASN A 30 -2.45 -2.90 7.40
N ASN A 31 -3.77 -2.96 7.23
CA ASN A 31 -4.66 -3.56 8.21
C ASN A 31 -4.38 -5.07 8.37
N GLY A 32 -4.38 -5.57 9.61
CA GLY A 32 -4.07 -6.97 9.92
C GLY A 32 -5.04 -7.99 9.33
N ASP A 33 -6.34 -7.76 9.43
CA ASP A 33 -7.36 -8.68 8.89
C ASP A 33 -7.29 -8.74 7.35
N LEU A 34 -7.03 -7.59 6.71
CA LEU A 34 -6.83 -7.53 5.27
C LEU A 34 -5.50 -8.19 4.85
N HIS A 35 -4.47 -8.15 5.70
CA HIS A 35 -3.23 -8.88 5.48
C HIS A 35 -3.44 -10.38 5.47
N GLU A 36 -4.15 -10.92 6.46
CA GLU A 36 -4.49 -12.34 6.50
C GLU A 36 -5.33 -12.76 5.28
N HIS A 37 -6.30 -11.93 4.90
CA HIS A 37 -7.09 -12.14 3.68
C HIS A 37 -6.20 -12.19 2.43
N PHE A 38 -5.29 -11.22 2.28
CA PHE A 38 -4.36 -11.17 1.17
C PHE A 38 -3.47 -12.41 1.11
N VAL A 39 -2.85 -12.81 2.22
CA VAL A 39 -1.96 -13.97 2.26
C VAL A 39 -2.72 -15.23 1.84
N ASN A 40 -3.93 -15.44 2.36
CA ASN A 40 -4.75 -16.60 1.99
C ASN A 40 -5.08 -16.62 0.48
N VAL A 41 -5.53 -15.50 -0.09
CA VAL A 41 -5.86 -15.41 -1.51
C VAL A 41 -4.62 -15.59 -2.39
N ALA A 42 -3.53 -14.88 -2.07
CA ALA A 42 -2.30 -14.92 -2.85
C ALA A 42 -1.62 -16.29 -2.81
N VAL A 43 -1.57 -16.94 -1.64
CA VAL A 43 -0.98 -18.29 -1.50
C VAL A 43 -1.80 -19.32 -2.25
N ASN A 44 -3.12 -19.26 -2.19
CA ASN A 44 -3.99 -20.17 -2.95
C ASN A 44 -3.82 -20.00 -4.46
N MET A 45 -3.59 -18.77 -4.92
CA MET A 45 -3.45 -18.45 -6.35
C MET A 45 -2.05 -18.76 -6.89
N LEU A 46 -0.99 -18.42 -6.14
CA LEU A 46 0.40 -18.40 -6.62
C LEU A 46 1.28 -19.50 -6.01
N GLY A 47 0.81 -20.14 -4.93
CA GLY A 47 1.59 -21.04 -4.09
C GLY A 47 2.44 -20.30 -3.06
N ILE A 48 2.68 -20.97 -1.93
CA ILE A 48 3.38 -20.38 -0.76
C ILE A 48 4.77 -19.83 -1.09
N ASN A 49 5.49 -20.45 -2.02
CA ASN A 49 6.85 -20.06 -2.40
C ASN A 49 6.91 -18.78 -3.27
N LYS A 50 5.77 -18.21 -3.64
CA LYS A 50 5.66 -17.01 -4.48
C LYS A 50 5.08 -15.82 -3.74
N VAL A 51 4.84 -15.94 -2.43
CA VAL A 51 4.27 -14.90 -1.59
C VAL A 51 5.22 -14.62 -0.44
N GLU A 52 5.73 -13.39 -0.36
CA GLU A 52 6.46 -12.89 0.80
C GLU A 52 5.46 -12.15 1.71
N SER A 53 5.10 -12.75 2.84
CA SER A 53 4.13 -12.18 3.78
C SER A 53 4.77 -11.23 4.79
N ALA A 54 6.08 -11.30 5.01
CA ALA A 54 6.79 -10.52 6.03
C ALA A 54 7.84 -9.61 5.40
N MET A 55 7.39 -8.66 4.58
CA MET A 55 8.29 -7.65 4.01
C MET A 55 8.76 -6.66 5.09
N SER A 56 10.07 -6.40 5.15
CA SER A 56 10.62 -5.30 5.95
C SER A 56 10.01 -3.96 5.54
N PRO A 57 9.77 -3.03 6.48
CA PRO A 57 9.30 -1.68 6.15
C PRO A 57 10.16 -1.00 5.10
N PHE A 58 9.51 -0.32 4.15
CA PHE A 58 10.17 0.42 3.08
C PHE A 58 10.03 1.93 3.33
N MET A 59 11.12 2.69 3.16
CA MET A 59 11.14 4.15 3.41
C MET A 59 10.64 4.98 2.20
N GLY A 60 9.79 4.40 1.36
CA GLY A 60 9.14 5.12 0.26
C GLY A 60 8.06 6.07 0.77
N ALA A 61 7.75 7.10 -0.01
CA ALA A 61 6.58 7.95 0.22
C ALA A 61 5.44 7.50 -0.69
N GLU A 62 4.25 7.30 -0.13
CA GLU A 62 3.08 6.76 -0.81
C GLU A 62 1.82 7.45 -0.29
N ASP A 63 1.02 8.03 -1.19
CA ASP A 63 -0.19 8.78 -0.82
C ASP A 63 -1.38 7.87 -0.55
N PHE A 64 -1.28 6.57 -0.87
CA PHE A 64 -2.27 5.58 -0.47
C PHE A 64 -2.52 5.57 1.05
N SER A 65 -1.52 6.00 1.82
CA SER A 65 -1.61 6.24 3.27
C SER A 65 -2.82 7.09 3.68
N PHE A 66 -3.22 8.09 2.88
CA PHE A 66 -4.38 8.92 3.20
C PHE A 66 -5.70 8.17 3.12
N TYR A 67 -5.83 7.16 2.23
CA TYR A 67 -7.03 6.30 2.25
C TYR A 67 -7.07 5.45 3.52
N GLN A 68 -5.90 4.98 3.98
CA GLN A 68 -5.76 4.14 5.17
C GLN A 68 -6.05 4.88 6.49
N GLU A 69 -5.95 6.20 6.52
CA GLU A 69 -6.37 7.03 7.66
C GLU A 69 -7.90 7.01 7.87
N VAL A 70 -8.68 6.70 6.83
CA VAL A 70 -10.15 6.79 6.85
C VAL A 70 -10.81 5.41 6.88
N ILE A 71 -10.27 4.44 6.15
CA ILE A 71 -10.83 3.08 6.05
C ILE A 71 -9.71 2.03 6.13
N PRO A 72 -10.00 0.80 6.61
CA PRO A 72 -9.05 -0.30 6.51
C PRO A 72 -8.59 -0.49 5.07
N GLY A 73 -7.30 -0.28 4.80
CA GLY A 73 -6.71 -0.44 3.47
C GLY A 73 -5.55 -1.42 3.49
N TYR A 74 -5.25 -1.97 2.32
CA TYR A 74 -4.15 -2.91 2.14
C TYR A 74 -3.41 -2.64 0.85
N PHE A 75 -2.11 -2.39 0.97
CA PHE A 75 -1.17 -2.07 -0.10
C PHE A 75 -0.15 -3.21 -0.24
N PHE A 76 0.11 -3.66 -1.46
CA PHE A 76 1.08 -4.74 -1.70
C PHE A 76 1.93 -4.44 -2.94
N PHE A 77 3.15 -5.00 -2.94
CA PHE A 77 4.03 -4.94 -4.10
C PHE A 77 3.86 -6.19 -4.96
N LEU A 78 3.88 -5.99 -6.27
CA LEU A 78 3.97 -7.07 -7.24
C LEU A 78 5.41 -7.14 -7.77
N GLY A 79 6.04 -8.31 -7.65
CA GLY A 79 7.40 -8.51 -8.11
C GLY A 79 7.51 -8.40 -9.63
N MET A 80 8.32 -7.44 -10.11
CA MET A 80 8.56 -7.20 -11.54
C MET A 80 9.95 -7.66 -12.02
N LYS A 81 10.72 -8.33 -11.16
CA LYS A 81 12.06 -8.78 -11.52
C LYS A 81 12.00 -9.95 -12.51
N ASN A 82 12.61 -9.80 -13.67
CA ASN A 82 12.85 -10.91 -14.60
C ASN A 82 14.10 -11.69 -14.14
N ALA A 83 13.96 -13.00 -13.89
CA ALA A 83 15.02 -13.84 -13.36
C ALA A 83 16.12 -14.18 -14.38
N GLU A 84 15.83 -14.06 -15.68
CA GLU A 84 16.68 -14.60 -16.74
C GLU A 84 17.58 -13.54 -17.41
N HIS A 85 17.29 -12.25 -17.27
CA HIS A 85 17.80 -11.28 -18.23
C HIS A 85 18.69 -10.15 -17.70
N GLU A 86 18.80 -9.91 -16.39
CA GLU A 86 19.48 -8.70 -15.93
C GLU A 86 20.36 -8.90 -14.69
N ARG A 87 21.68 -8.67 -14.85
CA ARG A 87 22.64 -8.52 -13.75
C ARG A 87 22.32 -7.31 -12.86
N PHE A 88 21.55 -6.35 -13.39
CA PHE A 88 21.17 -5.11 -12.73
C PHE A 88 19.70 -4.86 -12.99
N VAL A 89 18.88 -4.82 -11.94
CA VAL A 89 17.47 -4.44 -12.03
C VAL A 89 17.38 -2.96 -11.66
N PRO A 90 17.05 -2.06 -12.59
CA PRO A 90 16.91 -0.64 -12.28
C PRO A 90 15.81 -0.43 -11.22
N SER A 91 16.08 0.42 -10.23
CA SER A 91 15.10 0.76 -9.19
C SER A 91 13.94 1.58 -9.74
N LEU A 92 12.87 1.69 -8.94
CA LEU A 92 11.85 2.73 -9.12
C LEU A 92 12.54 4.11 -9.24
N HIS A 93 11.95 5.00 -10.04
CA HIS A 93 12.48 6.32 -10.44
C HIS A 93 13.74 6.33 -11.32
N SER A 94 14.32 5.18 -11.69
CA SER A 94 15.39 5.14 -12.68
C SER A 94 14.85 5.44 -14.09
N PRO A 95 15.54 6.24 -14.92
CA PRO A 95 15.17 6.42 -16.33
C PRO A 95 15.33 5.13 -17.16
N TYR A 96 16.00 4.11 -16.60
CA TYR A 96 16.19 2.81 -17.24
C TYR A 96 15.19 1.76 -16.77
N LEU A 97 14.24 2.10 -15.88
CA LEU A 97 13.22 1.17 -15.40
C LEU A 97 12.47 0.55 -16.58
N LYS A 98 12.40 -0.79 -16.58
CA LYS A 98 11.57 -1.57 -17.49
C LYS A 98 10.58 -2.38 -16.68
N ILE A 99 9.33 -2.34 -17.11
CA ILE A 99 8.29 -3.17 -16.51
C ILE A 99 8.35 -4.56 -17.14
N ASN A 100 8.34 -5.59 -16.30
CA ASN A 100 8.15 -6.96 -16.76
C ASN A 100 6.65 -7.21 -16.98
N GLU A 101 6.22 -7.17 -18.24
CA GLU A 101 4.80 -7.32 -18.60
C GLU A 101 4.24 -8.70 -18.25
N ASP A 102 5.09 -9.73 -18.13
CA ASP A 102 4.69 -11.07 -17.66
C ASP A 102 4.13 -11.04 -16.23
N GLY A 103 4.44 -9.99 -15.46
CA GLY A 103 3.90 -9.75 -14.13
C GLY A 103 2.44 -9.25 -14.14
N LEU A 104 2.02 -8.54 -15.20
CA LEU A 104 0.72 -7.84 -15.22
C LEU A 104 -0.50 -8.76 -15.02
N PRO A 105 -0.57 -9.97 -15.62
CA PRO A 105 -1.69 -10.88 -15.39
C PRO A 105 -1.85 -11.27 -13.92
N TYR A 106 -0.76 -11.39 -13.17
CA TYR A 106 -0.81 -11.70 -11.74
C TYR A 106 -1.38 -10.55 -10.93
N GLY A 107 -1.02 -9.32 -11.24
CA GLY A 107 -1.60 -8.13 -10.61
C GLY A 107 -3.10 -8.02 -10.85
N ALA A 108 -3.53 -8.19 -12.10
CA ALA A 108 -4.93 -8.16 -12.47
C ALA A 108 -5.74 -9.25 -11.75
N ALA A 109 -5.23 -10.49 -11.76
CA ALA A 109 -5.90 -11.61 -11.12
C ALA A 109 -5.90 -11.50 -9.58
N LEU A 110 -4.84 -10.97 -8.96
CA LEU A 110 -4.82 -10.67 -7.52
C LEU A 110 -5.90 -9.64 -7.16
N HIS A 111 -5.96 -8.51 -7.85
CA HIS A 111 -6.98 -7.49 -7.58
C HIS A 111 -8.41 -8.06 -7.70
N ALA A 112 -8.69 -8.79 -8.79
CA ALA A 112 -9.99 -9.42 -8.99
C ALA A 112 -10.33 -10.45 -7.91
N SER A 113 -9.38 -11.32 -7.56
CA SER A 113 -9.57 -12.39 -6.57
C SER A 113 -9.71 -11.86 -5.14
N LEU A 114 -8.97 -10.81 -4.79
CA LEU A 114 -9.04 -10.16 -3.48
C LEU A 114 -10.43 -9.53 -3.29
N ALA A 115 -10.89 -8.77 -4.27
CA ALA A 115 -12.20 -8.12 -4.24
C ALA A 115 -13.34 -9.16 -4.21
N ALA A 116 -13.32 -10.13 -5.11
CA ALA A 116 -14.36 -11.15 -5.19
C ALA A 116 -14.45 -11.98 -3.90
N SER A 117 -13.32 -12.46 -3.38
CA SER A 117 -13.34 -13.28 -2.17
C SER A 117 -13.67 -12.46 -0.92
N TYR A 118 -13.27 -11.18 -0.85
CA TYR A 118 -13.67 -10.29 0.25
C TYR A 118 -15.19 -10.11 0.26
N LEU A 119 -15.79 -9.81 -0.89
CA LEU A 119 -17.24 -9.64 -1.01
C LEU A 119 -17.99 -10.94 -0.68
N LEU A 120 -17.56 -12.09 -1.21
CA LEU A 120 -18.18 -13.39 -0.93
C LEU A 120 -18.11 -13.75 0.56
N LYS A 121 -17.00 -13.43 1.24
CA LYS A 121 -16.82 -13.65 2.68
C LYS A 121 -17.80 -12.80 3.51
N HIS A 122 -18.01 -11.54 3.12
CA HIS A 122 -18.84 -10.59 3.88
C HIS A 122 -20.28 -10.47 3.35
N GLN A 123 -20.64 -11.18 2.28
CA GLN A 123 -22.02 -11.22 1.78
C GLN A 123 -22.98 -11.87 2.79
N GLN A 124 -22.45 -12.69 3.71
CA GLN A 124 -23.22 -13.30 4.81
C GLN A 124 -23.57 -12.31 5.93
N ASP A 125 -22.92 -11.15 6.00
CA ASP A 125 -23.18 -10.11 7.00
C ASP A 125 -24.28 -9.12 6.55
N ILE A 126 -24.78 -9.26 5.32
CA ILE A 126 -25.91 -8.48 4.80
C ILE A 126 -27.21 -9.17 5.23
N VAL A 127 -27.77 -8.72 6.36
CA VAL A 127 -29.12 -9.12 6.79
C VAL A 127 -30.11 -8.79 5.68
N PRO A 128 -30.92 -9.74 5.19
CA PRO A 128 -31.96 -9.47 4.20
C PRO A 128 -32.98 -8.51 4.80
N GLY A 129 -33.03 -7.25 4.33
CA GLY A 129 -34.06 -6.28 4.72
C GLY A 129 -33.59 -4.86 5.04
N VAL A 130 -32.28 -4.59 5.11
CA VAL A 130 -31.78 -3.21 5.25
C VAL A 130 -31.50 -2.64 3.86
N GLU A 131 -32.43 -1.84 3.35
CA GLU A 131 -32.28 -1.07 2.12
C GLU A 131 -31.17 -0.02 2.31
N ARG A 132 -29.93 -0.37 1.97
CA ARG A 132 -28.84 0.61 1.89
C ARG A 132 -29.03 1.40 0.60
N LYS A 133 -29.32 2.70 0.71
CA LYS A 133 -29.26 3.64 -0.41
C LYS A 133 -27.82 3.73 -0.90
N TYR A 134 -27.45 2.93 -1.89
CA TYR A 134 -26.23 3.13 -2.65
C TYR A 134 -26.44 4.37 -3.52
N ARG A 135 -25.61 5.40 -3.30
CA ARG A 135 -25.46 6.49 -4.27
C ARG A 135 -24.45 6.01 -5.30
N ASP A 136 -24.95 5.37 -6.34
CA ASP A 136 -24.18 5.22 -7.58
C ASP A 136 -24.19 6.59 -8.25
N GLU A 137 -23.12 7.35 -8.09
CA GLU A 137 -22.85 8.53 -8.91
C GLU A 137 -22.09 8.07 -10.16
N LEU A 138 -22.86 7.54 -11.11
CA LEU A 138 -22.54 7.48 -12.54
C LEU A 138 -23.58 8.31 -13.31
#